data_AF-A0A3P5WRE6-F1
#
_entry.id   AF-A0A3P5WRE6-F1
#
_cell.length_a   1.000
_cell.length_b   1.000
_cell.length_c   1.000
_cell.angle_alpha   90.00
_cell.angle_beta   90.00
_cell.angle_gamma   90.00
#
_symmetry.space_group_name_H-M   'P 1'
#
loop_
_entity.id
_entity.type
_entity.pdbx_description
1 polymer ?
#
loop_
_entity_poly.entity_id
_entity_poly.type
_entity_poly.pdbx_seq_one_letter_code
_entity_poly.pdbx_strand_id
1 'polypeptide(L)'
;MTQPLHASSHTQSGAAPVSRIDSLTPFEAWWVRAIRLCDGEPDGVVQLAEDLTARFGAYRAERLLSRLGDLLGLIADHARRPLMTHHETCGCVGSDEAVLTLFAQTATFGAREDAMMIACLFLRPDVAPLAVSLAQSVGLDLDRGMRARMS
;
A
#
# COMPACT_ATOMS: atom_id res chain seq x y z
N MET A 1 -35.19 42.33 -13.94
CA MET A 1 -33.98 42.08 -13.15
C MET A 1 -34.00 40.62 -12.72
N THR A 2 -33.29 39.76 -13.44
CA THR A 2 -33.17 38.32 -13.17
C THR A 2 -31.71 38.03 -12.82
N GLN A 3 -31.43 37.74 -11.54
CA GLN A 3 -30.12 37.25 -11.12
C GLN A 3 -29.93 35.81 -11.62
N PRO A 4 -28.73 35.41 -12.06
CA PRO A 4 -28.44 34.02 -12.38
C PRO A 4 -28.19 33.22 -11.11
N LEU A 5 -28.71 31.99 -11.09
CA LEU A 5 -28.46 30.99 -10.06
C LEU A 5 -26.97 30.59 -10.10
N HIS A 6 -26.26 30.81 -9.00
CA HIS A 6 -24.91 30.25 -8.81
C HIS A 6 -24.99 28.73 -8.79
N ALA A 7 -24.47 28.08 -9.83
CA ALA A 7 -24.15 26.66 -9.80
C ALA A 7 -22.98 26.46 -8.83
N SER A 8 -23.23 25.93 -7.64
CA SER A 8 -22.18 25.49 -6.73
C SER A 8 -21.44 24.32 -7.36
N SER A 9 -20.19 24.53 -7.77
CA SER A 9 -19.27 23.43 -8.09
C SER A 9 -18.95 22.68 -6.79
N HIS A 10 -19.65 21.58 -6.54
CA HIS A 10 -19.25 20.64 -5.50
C HIS A 10 -17.88 20.08 -5.85
N THR A 11 -16.82 20.70 -5.32
CA THR A 11 -15.51 20.06 -5.26
C THR A 11 -15.68 18.87 -4.34
N GLN A 12 -15.58 17.64 -4.87
CA GLN A 12 -15.65 16.42 -4.05
C GLN A 12 -14.50 16.44 -3.03
N SER A 13 -14.82 16.93 -1.85
CA SER A 13 -13.91 17.02 -0.72
C SER A 13 -13.68 15.60 -0.23
N GLY A 14 -12.49 15.06 -0.50
CA GLY A 14 -12.15 13.66 -0.26
C GLY A 14 -11.39 12.97 -1.40
N ALA A 15 -11.39 13.56 -2.61
CA ALA A 15 -10.67 13.05 -3.78
C ALA A 15 -9.32 13.76 -4.04
N ALA A 16 -8.91 14.68 -3.16
CA ALA A 16 -7.63 15.36 -3.26
C ALA A 16 -6.48 14.41 -2.88
N PRO A 17 -5.30 14.50 -3.54
CA PRO A 17 -4.14 13.70 -3.17
C PRO A 17 -3.73 13.98 -1.73
N VAL A 18 -3.50 12.92 -0.96
CA VAL A 18 -2.98 13.03 0.42
C VAL A 18 -1.50 13.35 0.39
N SER A 19 -0.78 12.78 -0.58
CA SER A 19 0.61 13.10 -0.88
C SER A 19 0.94 12.83 -2.36
N ARG A 20 2.20 13.01 -2.72
CA ARG A 20 2.74 12.66 -4.05
C ARG A 20 3.82 11.60 -3.91
N ILE A 21 3.96 10.72 -4.89
CA ILE A 21 4.95 9.63 -4.86
C ILE A 21 6.38 10.16 -4.72
N ASP A 22 6.69 11.29 -5.35
CA ASP A 22 8.01 11.93 -5.31
C ASP A 22 8.39 12.47 -3.91
N SER A 23 7.43 12.61 -3.01
CA SER A 23 7.64 13.03 -1.61
C SER A 23 7.80 11.87 -0.62
N LEU A 24 7.61 10.63 -1.09
CA LEU A 24 7.69 9.43 -0.24
C LEU A 24 9.13 8.95 -0.05
N THR A 25 9.40 8.33 1.10
CA THR A 25 10.63 7.56 1.30
C THR A 25 10.67 6.36 0.35
N PRO A 26 11.86 5.78 0.08
CA PRO A 26 11.97 4.59 -0.78
C PRO A 26 11.14 3.39 -0.31
N PHE A 27 10.94 3.25 1.01
CA PHE A 27 10.14 2.19 1.60
C PHE A 27 8.64 2.41 1.33
N GLU A 28 8.14 3.61 1.59
CA GLU A 28 6.74 3.99 1.32
C GLU A 28 6.42 3.93 -0.18
N ALA A 29 7.31 4.47 -1.02
CA ALA A 29 7.14 4.44 -2.47
C ALA A 29 7.11 3.01 -3.03
N TRP A 30 7.85 2.08 -2.42
CA TRP A 30 7.77 0.66 -2.79
C TRP A 30 6.40 0.07 -2.49
N TRP A 31 5.83 0.35 -1.31
CA TRP A 31 4.50 -0.14 -0.94
C TRP A 31 3.41 0.35 -1.88
N VAL A 32 3.38 1.66 -2.16
CA VAL A 32 2.42 2.23 -3.12
C VAL A 32 2.53 1.55 -4.48
N ARG A 33 3.75 1.37 -5.01
CA ARG A 33 3.95 0.71 -6.31
C ARG A 33 3.54 -0.76 -6.29
N ALA A 34 3.92 -1.50 -5.25
CA ALA A 34 3.58 -2.91 -5.13
C ALA A 34 2.06 -3.11 -5.07
N ILE A 35 1.35 -2.28 -4.29
CA ILE A 35 -0.11 -2.32 -4.20
C ILE A 35 -0.75 -2.07 -5.58
N ARG A 36 -0.28 -1.05 -6.31
CA ARG A 36 -0.81 -0.75 -7.66
C ARG A 36 -0.55 -1.85 -8.68
N LEU A 37 0.66 -2.43 -8.67
CA LEU A 37 1.02 -3.51 -9.56
C LEU A 37 0.22 -4.79 -9.28
N CYS A 38 -0.13 -5.04 -8.02
CA CYS A 38 -0.95 -6.18 -7.64
C CYS A 38 -2.45 -5.98 -7.89
N ASP A 39 -2.96 -4.75 -7.82
CA ASP A 39 -4.38 -4.41 -8.06
C ASP A 39 -4.70 -4.08 -9.52
N GLY A 40 -3.68 -3.69 -10.30
CA GLY A 40 -3.80 -3.25 -11.69
C GLY A 40 -3.80 -4.39 -12.72
N GLU A 41 -3.06 -4.18 -13.79
CA GLU A 41 -3.02 -5.12 -14.93
C GLU A 41 -2.38 -6.47 -14.55
N PRO A 42 -2.76 -7.58 -15.23
CA PRO A 42 -2.25 -8.91 -14.92
C PRO A 42 -0.72 -9.03 -14.92
N ASP A 43 -0.04 -8.26 -15.77
CA ASP A 43 1.42 -8.26 -15.89
C ASP A 43 2.11 -7.53 -14.74
N GLY A 44 1.39 -6.75 -13.92
CA GLY A 44 1.98 -5.97 -12.83
C GLY A 44 2.64 -6.86 -11.77
N VAL A 45 2.04 -8.01 -11.44
CA VAL A 45 2.64 -8.98 -10.51
C VAL A 45 3.91 -9.60 -11.09
N VAL A 46 3.94 -9.85 -12.41
CA VAL A 46 5.13 -10.36 -13.11
C VAL A 46 6.25 -9.32 -13.06
N GLN A 47 5.94 -8.06 -13.36
CA GLN A 47 6.89 -6.95 -13.27
C GLN A 47 7.46 -6.81 -11.86
N LEU A 48 6.60 -6.85 -10.83
CA LEU A 48 7.05 -6.81 -9.44
C LEU A 48 7.97 -7.99 -9.12
N ALA A 49 7.68 -9.18 -9.66
CA ALA A 49 8.49 -10.36 -9.43
C ALA A 49 9.88 -10.27 -10.08
N GLU A 50 9.95 -9.75 -11.30
CA GLU A 50 11.22 -9.49 -12.01
C GLU A 50 12.07 -8.48 -11.26
N ASP A 51 11.49 -7.35 -10.83
CA ASP A 51 12.16 -6.31 -10.06
C ASP A 51 12.73 -6.85 -8.75
N LEU A 52 11.92 -7.62 -8.01
CA LEU A 52 12.35 -8.24 -6.76
C LEU A 52 13.44 -9.28 -6.99
N THR A 53 13.33 -10.09 -8.04
CA THR A 53 14.33 -11.11 -8.38
C THR A 53 15.66 -10.48 -8.75
N ALA A 54 15.65 -9.45 -9.60
CA ALA A 54 16.83 -8.69 -9.98
C ALA A 54 17.49 -8.02 -8.76
N ARG A 55 16.69 -7.59 -7.78
CA ARG A 55 17.18 -6.85 -6.62
C ARG A 55 17.64 -7.71 -5.45
N PHE A 56 16.96 -8.82 -5.18
CA PHE A 56 17.14 -9.62 -3.96
C PHE A 56 17.54 -11.08 -4.24
N GLY A 57 17.53 -11.51 -5.50
CA GLY A 57 17.68 -12.90 -5.90
C GLY A 57 16.37 -13.68 -5.79
N ALA A 58 16.24 -14.71 -6.63
CA ALA A 58 14.99 -15.47 -6.83
C ALA A 58 14.36 -15.96 -5.52
N TYR A 59 15.15 -16.60 -4.65
CA TYR A 59 14.63 -17.16 -3.39
C TYR A 59 14.03 -16.11 -2.45
N ARG A 60 14.66 -14.94 -2.33
CA ARG A 60 14.14 -13.85 -1.48
C ARG A 60 12.93 -13.17 -2.12
N ALA A 61 12.95 -13.01 -3.44
CA ALA A 61 11.86 -12.44 -4.20
C ALA A 61 10.58 -13.28 -4.07
N GLU A 62 10.68 -14.60 -4.29
CA GLU A 62 9.56 -15.52 -4.18
C GLU A 62 8.93 -15.49 -2.78
N ARG A 63 9.76 -15.54 -1.73
CA ARG A 63 9.29 -15.45 -0.34
C ARG A 63 8.65 -14.12 0.02
N LEU A 64 9.10 -13.03 -0.58
CA LEU A 64 8.52 -11.70 -0.36
C LEU A 64 7.18 -11.57 -1.09
N LEU A 65 7.11 -11.99 -2.35
CA LEU A 65 5.89 -12.01 -3.16
C LEU A 65 4.81 -12.88 -2.55
N SER A 66 5.15 -14.09 -2.10
CA SER A 66 4.19 -15.00 -1.47
C SER A 66 3.52 -14.34 -0.27
N ARG A 67 4.30 -13.72 0.63
CA ARG A 67 3.75 -13.04 1.80
C ARG A 67 3.00 -11.76 1.48
N LEU A 68 3.45 -11.02 0.46
CA LEU A 68 2.72 -9.86 -0.03
C LEU A 68 1.36 -10.29 -0.59
N GLY A 69 1.32 -11.37 -1.37
CA GLY A 69 0.10 -11.97 -1.89
C GLY A 69 -0.85 -12.40 -0.77
N ASP A 70 -0.33 -13.11 0.26
CA ASP A 70 -1.12 -13.49 1.44
C ASP A 70 -1.71 -12.25 2.14
N LEU A 71 -0.93 -11.18 2.31
CA LEU A 71 -1.38 -9.94 2.92
C LEU A 71 -2.46 -9.25 2.09
N LEU A 72 -2.22 -9.04 0.80
CA LEU A 72 -3.14 -8.31 -0.08
C LEU A 72 -4.43 -9.11 -0.32
N GLY A 73 -4.34 -10.44 -0.44
CA GLY A 73 -5.50 -11.32 -0.50
C GLY A 73 -6.34 -11.24 0.77
N LEU A 74 -5.70 -11.33 1.95
CA LEU A 74 -6.39 -11.16 3.23
C LEU A 74 -7.08 -9.80 3.33
N ILE A 75 -6.44 -8.73 2.83
CA ILE A 75 -7.02 -7.40 2.82
C ILE A 75 -8.23 -7.34 1.88
N ALA A 76 -8.11 -7.86 0.67
CA ALA A 76 -9.18 -7.85 -0.33
C ALA A 76 -10.43 -8.60 0.18
N ASP A 77 -10.24 -9.75 0.84
CA ASP A 77 -11.34 -10.60 1.31
C ASP A 77 -12.04 -10.05 2.57
N HIS A 78 -11.37 -9.20 3.36
CA HIS A 78 -11.86 -8.78 4.67
C HIS A 78 -11.93 -7.27 4.89
N ALA A 79 -11.57 -6.47 3.89
CA ALA A 79 -11.75 -5.02 3.95
C ALA A 79 -13.23 -4.67 4.11
N ARG A 80 -13.50 -3.63 4.90
CA ARG A 80 -14.86 -3.16 5.19
C ARG A 80 -15.52 -2.46 4.00
N ARG A 81 -14.71 -2.07 3.01
CA ARG A 81 -15.12 -1.53 1.72
C ARG A 81 -14.04 -1.85 0.68
N PRO A 82 -14.36 -1.80 -0.63
CA PRO A 82 -13.33 -1.81 -1.66
C PRO A 82 -12.30 -0.70 -1.41
N LEU A 83 -11.03 -1.06 -1.49
CA LEU A 83 -9.91 -0.12 -1.42
C LEU A 83 -9.59 0.34 -2.84
N MET A 84 -9.38 1.64 -3.01
CA MET A 84 -9.12 2.24 -4.32
C MET A 84 -7.64 2.51 -4.49
N THR A 85 -7.05 1.96 -5.54
CA THR A 85 -5.69 2.27 -5.94
C THR A 85 -5.72 3.17 -7.18
N HIS A 86 -4.68 3.98 -7.35
CA HIS A 86 -4.49 4.72 -8.59
C HIS A 86 -3.80 3.86 -9.63
N HIS A 87 -3.91 4.27 -10.90
CA HIS A 87 -3.10 3.69 -11.98
C HIS A 87 -1.60 3.77 -11.65
N GLU A 88 -0.84 2.78 -12.12
CA GLU A 88 0.60 2.64 -11.87
C GLU A 88 1.41 3.91 -12.14
N THR A 89 1.08 4.65 -13.21
CA THR A 89 1.77 5.87 -13.65
C THR A 89 1.31 7.16 -12.96
N CYS A 90 0.30 7.09 -12.08
CA CYS A 90 -0.24 8.28 -11.42
C CYS A 90 0.74 8.84 -10.38
N GLY A 91 1.04 10.15 -10.41
CA GLY A 91 1.92 10.78 -9.42
C GLY A 91 1.27 11.02 -8.05
N CYS A 92 -0.06 10.96 -7.96
CA CYS A 92 -0.84 11.20 -6.75
C CYS A 92 -0.81 9.97 -5.83
N VAL A 93 -0.96 10.18 -4.53
CA VAL A 93 -1.22 9.11 -3.55
C VAL A 93 -2.60 9.35 -2.94
N GLY A 94 -3.49 8.37 -3.12
CA GLY A 94 -4.85 8.39 -2.60
C GLY A 94 -4.93 8.07 -1.12
N SER A 95 -6.10 8.26 -0.52
CA SER A 95 -6.31 7.98 0.90
C SER A 95 -6.06 6.50 1.25
N ASP A 96 -6.49 5.57 0.40
CA ASP A 96 -6.31 4.14 0.66
C ASP A 96 -4.85 3.71 0.52
N GLU A 97 -4.16 4.23 -0.49
CA GLU A 97 -2.73 3.99 -0.67
C GLU A 97 -1.93 4.55 0.50
N ALA A 98 -2.29 5.75 0.98
CA ALA A 98 -1.65 6.39 2.12
C ALA A 98 -1.89 5.59 3.41
N VAL A 99 -3.13 5.14 3.69
CA VAL A 99 -3.42 4.38 4.92
C VAL A 99 -2.79 2.99 4.89
N LEU A 100 -2.77 2.31 3.74
CA LEU A 100 -2.09 1.01 3.58
C LEU A 100 -0.57 1.15 3.76
N THR A 101 0.01 2.20 3.21
CA THR A 101 1.44 2.47 3.34
C THR A 101 1.81 2.82 4.80
N LEU A 102 1.02 3.67 5.44
CA LEU A 102 1.18 4.00 6.86
C LEU A 102 1.04 2.75 7.73
N PHE A 103 0.04 1.91 7.46
CA PHE A 103 -0.14 0.63 8.13
C PHE A 103 1.10 -0.25 8.01
N ALA A 104 1.62 -0.43 6.80
CA ALA A 104 2.78 -1.27 6.56
C ALA A 104 4.05 -0.73 7.25
N GLN A 105 4.25 0.59 7.20
CA GLN A 105 5.36 1.24 7.90
C GLN A 105 5.27 1.08 9.41
N THR A 106 4.09 1.33 10.01
CA THR A 106 3.88 1.16 11.45
C THR A 106 3.98 -0.30 11.87
N ALA A 107 3.48 -1.24 11.07
CA ALA A 107 3.65 -2.67 11.35
C ALA A 107 5.13 -3.10 11.33
N THR A 108 5.96 -2.45 10.52
CA THR A 108 7.38 -2.79 10.36
C THR A 108 8.25 -2.16 11.44
N PHE A 109 8.05 -0.87 11.71
CA PHE A 109 8.97 -0.05 12.52
C PHE A 109 8.33 0.56 13.77
N GLY A 110 7.01 0.46 13.92
CA GLY A 110 6.25 1.06 15.02
C GLY A 110 5.76 0.02 16.03
N ALA A 111 4.86 0.46 16.91
CA ALA A 111 4.19 -0.40 17.86
C ALA A 111 3.12 -1.26 17.16
N ARG A 112 3.00 -2.52 17.60
CA ARG A 112 2.03 -3.46 17.05
C ARG A 112 0.61 -2.96 17.25
N GLU A 113 0.32 -2.37 18.41
CA GLU A 113 -0.97 -1.84 18.80
C GLU A 113 -1.39 -0.66 17.90
N ASP A 114 -0.45 0.21 17.54
CA ASP A 114 -0.69 1.32 16.61
C ASP A 114 -0.99 0.79 15.20
N ALA A 115 -0.24 -0.21 14.75
CA ALA A 115 -0.52 -0.87 13.47
C ALA A 115 -1.90 -1.54 13.46
N MET A 116 -2.32 -2.14 14.58
CA MET A 116 -3.67 -2.70 14.73
C MET A 116 -4.75 -1.61 14.65
N MET A 117 -4.53 -0.45 15.29
CA MET A 117 -5.45 0.69 15.23
C MET A 117 -5.59 1.21 13.80
N ILE A 118 -4.49 1.35 13.06
CA ILE A 118 -4.50 1.77 11.66
C ILE A 118 -5.20 0.72 10.78
N ALA A 119 -4.90 -0.56 10.97
CA ALA A 119 -5.56 -1.65 10.24
C ALA A 119 -7.09 -1.60 10.41
N CYS A 120 -7.58 -1.32 11.62
CA CYS A 120 -9.01 -1.24 11.90
C CYS A 120 -9.75 -0.10 11.17
N LEU A 121 -9.02 0.85 10.57
CA LEU A 121 -9.62 1.89 9.71
C LEU A 121 -10.20 1.31 8.42
N PHE A 122 -9.66 0.18 7.94
CA PHE A 122 -10.07 -0.43 6.67
C PHE A 122 -10.38 -1.93 6.78
N LEU A 123 -9.90 -2.63 7.81
CA LEU A 123 -10.17 -4.04 8.08
C LEU A 123 -11.11 -4.27 9.26
N ARG A 124 -11.65 -5.48 9.32
CA ARG A 124 -12.33 -5.97 10.52
C ARG A 124 -11.33 -6.21 11.67
N PRO A 125 -11.68 -5.87 12.92
CA PRO A 125 -10.80 -6.00 14.09
C PRO A 125 -10.34 -7.42 14.38
N ASP A 126 -11.17 -8.42 14.07
CA ASP A 126 -10.84 -9.84 14.26
C ASP A 126 -9.75 -10.32 13.28
N VAL A 127 -9.60 -9.66 12.13
CA VAL A 127 -8.60 -9.97 11.09
C VAL A 127 -7.32 -9.13 11.25
N ALA A 128 -7.44 -7.93 11.83
CA ALA A 128 -6.32 -6.98 11.97
C ALA A 128 -5.03 -7.58 12.58
N PRO A 129 -5.05 -8.44 13.62
CA PRO A 129 -3.82 -9.02 14.18
C PRO A 129 -3.05 -9.89 13.18
N LEU A 130 -3.75 -10.60 12.29
CA LEU A 130 -3.13 -11.42 11.25
C LEU A 130 -2.52 -10.54 10.17
N ALA A 131 -3.27 -9.54 9.70
CA ALA A 131 -2.78 -8.56 8.73
C ALA A 131 -1.51 -7.85 9.23
N VAL A 132 -1.48 -7.40 10.49
CA VAL A 132 -0.29 -6.77 11.10
C VAL A 132 0.92 -7.70 11.06
N SER A 133 0.72 -8.99 11.35
CA SER A 133 1.82 -9.97 11.40
C SER A 133 2.38 -10.25 9.99
N LEU A 134 1.51 -10.32 8.98
CA LEU A 134 1.91 -10.44 7.58
C LEU A 134 2.63 -9.18 7.09
N ALA A 135 2.07 -7.99 7.32
CA ALA A 135 2.66 -6.71 6.93
C ALA A 135 4.04 -6.49 7.57
N GLN A 136 4.19 -6.80 8.87
CA GLN A 136 5.47 -6.76 9.54
C GLN A 136 6.49 -7.72 8.90
N SER A 137 6.06 -8.94 8.56
CA SER A 137 6.94 -9.91 7.91
C SER A 137 7.42 -9.44 6.53
N VAL A 138 6.53 -8.90 5.71
CA VAL A 138 6.85 -8.33 4.40
C VAL A 138 7.80 -7.15 4.55
N GLY A 139 7.48 -6.19 5.43
CA GLY A 139 8.28 -4.99 5.61
C GLY A 139 9.68 -5.26 6.17
N LEU A 140 9.82 -6.21 7.10
CA LEU A 140 11.14 -6.60 7.61
C LEU A 140 12.01 -7.30 6.56
N ASP A 141 11.41 -8.14 5.71
CA ASP A 141 12.16 -8.78 4.62
C ASP A 141 12.59 -7.76 3.56
N LEU A 142 11.72 -6.79 3.26
CA LEU A 142 12.04 -5.68 2.38
C LEU A 142 13.16 -4.78 2.93
N ASP A 143 13.06 -4.34 4.19
CA ASP A 143 14.05 -3.47 4.85
C ASP A 143 15.44 -4.13 4.85
N ARG A 144 15.53 -5.41 5.21
CA ARG A 144 16.78 -6.18 5.14
C ARG A 144 17.35 -6.22 3.73
N GLY A 145 16.50 -6.49 2.73
CA GLY A 145 16.90 -6.50 1.33
C GLY A 145 17.42 -5.14 0.86
N MET A 146 16.77 -4.05 1.26
CA MET A 146 17.19 -2.69 0.91
C MET A 146 18.53 -2.31 1.54
N ARG A 147 18.75 -2.67 2.82
CA ARG A 147 20.01 -2.38 3.54
C ARG A 147 21.20 -3.20 3.04
N ALA A 148 21.00 -4.47 2.70
CA ALA A 148 22.07 -5.34 2.20
C ALA A 148 22.72 -4.86 0.90
N ARG A 149 22.12 -3.87 0.24
CA ARG A 149 22.61 -3.25 -0.99
C ARG A 149 23.43 -1.96 -0.75
N MET A 150 23.41 -1.43 0.48
CA MET A 150 24.16 -0.22 0.87
C MET A 150 25.50 -0.54 1.56
N SER A 151 25.79 -1.82 1.78
CA SER A 151 27.05 -2.36 2.30
C SER A 151 27.79 -3.11 1.20
#